data_AF-A0A3M8CXC5-F1
#
_entry.id   AF-A0A3M8CXC5-F1
#
_cell.length_a   1.000
_cell.length_b   1.000
_cell.length_c   1.000
_cell.angle_alpha   90.00
_cell.angle_beta   90.00
_cell.angle_gamma   90.00
#
_symmetry.space_group_name_H-M   'P 1'
#
loop_
_entity.id
_entity.type
_entity.pdbx_description
1 polymer ?
#
loop_
_entity_poly.entity_id
_entity_poly.type
_entity_poly.pdbx_seq_one_letter_code
_entity_poly.pdbx_strand_id
1 'polypeptide(L)'
;MSTAMLYYLAWQEDDWLDEVLDRFPEVNALVPTVKTFEMLAEQRESGEVKHAVLVLNAAQEQERCREFLQLCKTHAQMSRDPLYMVGLKPEEEEAWQEAYPNAKIIVITGFAVEFDYDAVLARMEIDLEGAH
;
A
#
# COMPACT_ATOMS: atom_id res chain seq x y z
N MET A 1 21.05 -9.54 1.04
CA MET A 1 19.68 -9.77 0.55
C MET A 1 18.82 -8.71 1.19
N SER A 2 18.09 -7.93 0.39
CA SER A 2 17.20 -6.91 0.92
C SER A 2 16.10 -7.59 1.72
N THR A 3 15.93 -7.23 2.97
CA THR A 3 14.81 -7.66 3.82
C THR A 3 13.64 -6.68 3.70
N ALA A 4 13.61 -5.86 2.64
CA ALA A 4 12.56 -4.91 2.36
C ALA A 4 11.61 -5.50 1.31
N MET A 5 10.30 -5.33 1.48
CA MET A 5 9.29 -5.85 0.56
C MET A 5 8.18 -4.83 0.30
N LEU A 6 7.82 -4.64 -0.97
CA LEU A 6 6.65 -3.87 -1.35
C LEU A 6 5.48 -4.83 -1.61
N TYR A 7 4.37 -4.59 -0.91
CA TYR A 7 3.13 -5.34 -1.09
C TYR A 7 2.12 -4.48 -1.81
N TYR A 8 1.73 -4.92 -3.00
CA TYR A 8 0.62 -4.31 -3.73
C TYR A 8 -0.66 -5.09 -3.43
N LEU A 9 -1.66 -4.42 -2.89
CA LEU A 9 -2.89 -5.02 -2.38
C LEU A 9 -4.07 -4.50 -3.19
N ALA A 10 -4.71 -5.37 -3.96
CA ALA A 10 -5.87 -5.00 -4.76
C ALA A 10 -6.85 -6.18 -4.90
N TRP A 11 -8.14 -5.86 -5.02
CA TRP A 11 -9.18 -6.86 -5.27
C TRP A 11 -9.33 -7.24 -6.74
N GLN A 12 -8.86 -6.36 -7.63
CA GLN A 12 -8.93 -6.50 -9.07
C GLN A 12 -7.61 -6.00 -9.65
N GLU A 13 -7.27 -6.48 -10.85
CA GLU A 13 -6.16 -5.95 -11.64
C GLU A 13 -6.48 -4.52 -12.10
N ASP A 14 -5.48 -3.67 -12.09
CA ASP A 14 -5.63 -2.25 -12.38
C ASP A 14 -4.28 -1.61 -12.77
N ASP A 15 -4.36 -0.45 -13.43
CA ASP A 15 -3.20 0.24 -14.01
C ASP A 15 -2.15 0.68 -12.97
N TRP A 16 -2.50 0.83 -11.68
CA TRP A 16 -1.49 1.14 -10.67
C TRP A 16 -0.48 0.02 -10.47
N LEU A 17 -0.86 -1.23 -10.69
CA LEU A 17 0.08 -2.34 -10.56
C LEU A 17 1.17 -2.25 -11.63
N ASP A 18 0.81 -1.87 -12.86
CA ASP A 18 1.77 -1.73 -13.97
C ASP A 18 2.81 -0.64 -13.66
N GLU A 19 2.36 0.53 -13.21
CA GLU A 19 3.24 1.65 -12.83
C GLU A 19 4.19 1.26 -11.66
N VAL A 20 3.69 0.49 -10.69
CA VAL A 20 4.50 -0.01 -9.58
C VAL A 20 5.53 -1.04 -10.06
N LEU A 21 5.14 -1.96 -10.94
CA LEU A 21 6.03 -2.98 -11.51
C LEU A 21 7.13 -2.39 -12.40
N ASP A 22 6.85 -1.27 -13.09
CA ASP A 22 7.84 -0.56 -13.91
C ASP A 22 8.97 0.02 -13.06
N ARG A 23 8.70 0.39 -11.79
CA ARG A 23 9.72 0.96 -10.89
C ARG A 23 10.35 -0.06 -9.94
N PHE A 24 9.56 -1.00 -9.41
CA PHE A 24 9.97 -1.92 -8.36
C PHE A 24 10.15 -3.34 -8.92
N PRO A 25 11.37 -3.88 -8.96
CA PRO A 25 11.61 -5.22 -9.50
C PRO A 25 11.08 -6.35 -8.61
N GLU A 26 10.86 -6.08 -7.32
CA GLU A 26 10.38 -7.06 -6.33
C GLU A 26 9.10 -6.53 -5.67
N VAL A 27 7.95 -6.97 -6.21
CA VAL A 27 6.60 -6.60 -5.73
C VAL A 27 5.78 -7.85 -5.52
N ASN A 28 5.16 -7.96 -4.34
CA ASN A 28 4.19 -9.00 -4.05
C ASN A 28 2.78 -8.45 -4.25
N ALA A 29 2.18 -8.75 -5.40
CA ALA A 29 0.78 -8.41 -5.70
C ALA A 29 -0.17 -9.46 -5.12
N LEU A 30 -1.06 -9.05 -4.22
CA LEU A 30 -1.90 -9.93 -3.42
C LEU A 30 -3.31 -9.33 -3.23
N VAL A 31 -4.27 -10.20 -2.92
CA VAL A 31 -5.62 -9.76 -2.54
C VAL A 31 -5.66 -9.51 -1.02
N PRO A 32 -6.20 -8.39 -0.51
CA PRO A 32 -6.19 -8.05 0.92
C PRO A 32 -7.23 -8.87 1.72
N THR A 33 -6.93 -10.16 1.90
CA THR A 33 -7.75 -11.10 2.68
C THR A 33 -7.16 -11.34 4.07
N VAL A 34 -7.92 -12.00 4.97
CA VAL A 34 -7.41 -12.45 6.27
C VAL A 34 -6.17 -13.34 6.12
N LYS A 35 -6.19 -14.27 5.16
CA LYS A 35 -5.05 -15.15 4.89
C LYS A 35 -3.80 -14.38 4.46
N THR A 36 -3.99 -13.34 3.64
CA THR A 36 -2.90 -12.45 3.24
C THR A 36 -2.35 -11.70 4.44
N PHE A 37 -3.22 -11.17 5.30
CA PHE A 37 -2.79 -10.52 6.53
C PHE A 37 -1.95 -11.46 7.42
N GLU A 38 -2.40 -12.70 7.64
CA GLU A 38 -1.67 -13.69 8.44
C GLU A 38 -0.28 -13.99 7.85
N MET A 39 -0.18 -14.16 6.53
CA MET A 39 1.08 -14.38 5.83
C MET A 39 2.03 -13.17 6.00
N LEU A 40 1.54 -11.95 5.82
CA LEU A 40 2.33 -10.74 6.00
C LEU A 40 2.80 -10.60 7.45
N ALA A 41 1.90 -10.81 8.41
CA ALA A 41 2.22 -10.76 9.84
C ALA A 41 3.33 -11.76 10.19
N GLU A 42 3.23 -13.01 9.73
CA GLU A 42 4.26 -14.03 9.94
C GLU A 42 5.62 -13.62 9.36
N GLN A 43 5.65 -13.06 8.15
CA GLN A 43 6.88 -12.57 7.51
C GLN A 43 7.51 -11.40 8.28
N ARG A 44 6.70 -10.52 8.88
CA ARG A 44 7.17 -9.42 9.72
C ARG A 44 7.68 -9.93 11.08
N GLU A 45 6.95 -10.86 11.71
CA GLU A 45 7.30 -11.43 13.02
C GLU A 45 8.55 -12.31 12.96
N SER A 46 8.71 -13.10 11.91
CA SER A 46 9.89 -13.96 11.70
C SER A 46 11.16 -13.17 11.35
N GLY A 47 11.00 -11.90 10.94
CA GLY A 47 12.09 -11.05 10.47
C GLY A 47 12.58 -11.40 9.06
N GLU A 48 11.86 -12.28 8.34
CA GLU A 48 12.03 -12.50 6.90
C GLU A 48 11.93 -11.18 6.14
N VAL A 49 10.95 -10.36 6.52
CA VAL A 49 10.77 -8.99 6.04
C VAL A 49 10.98 -8.03 7.21
N LYS A 50 12.03 -7.21 7.14
CA LYS A 50 12.36 -6.16 8.12
C LYS A 50 11.75 -4.80 7.81
N HIS A 51 11.54 -4.49 6.54
CA HIS A 51 10.87 -3.27 6.10
C HIS A 51 9.76 -3.63 5.12
N ALA A 52 8.56 -3.09 5.31
CA ALA A 52 7.44 -3.34 4.42
C ALA A 52 6.79 -2.02 4.02
N VAL A 53 6.49 -1.86 2.73
CA VAL A 53 5.62 -0.79 2.24
C VAL A 53 4.34 -1.44 1.73
N LEU A 54 3.21 -0.99 2.25
CA LEU A 54 1.88 -1.45 1.84
C LEU A 54 1.30 -0.44 0.86
N VAL A 55 0.96 -0.88 -0.35
CA VAL A 55 0.20 -0.10 -1.32
C VAL A 55 -1.16 -0.77 -1.46
N LEU A 56 -2.23 -0.09 -1.07
CA LEU A 56 -3.60 -0.60 -1.15
C LEU A 56 -4.38 0.19 -2.19
N ASN A 57 -4.82 -0.48 -3.25
CA ASN A 57 -5.81 0.09 -4.15
C ASN A 57 -7.21 -0.07 -3.53
N ALA A 58 -7.79 1.07 -3.15
CA ALA A 58 -9.10 1.12 -2.50
C ALA A 58 -10.24 1.53 -3.46
N ALA A 59 -10.01 1.52 -4.77
CA ALA A 59 -11.04 1.85 -5.77
C ALA A 59 -12.25 0.91 -5.71
N GLN A 60 -11.99 -0.38 -5.45
CA GLN A 60 -12.98 -1.45 -5.42
C GLN A 60 -13.09 -2.05 -4.01
N GLU A 61 -14.27 -2.57 -3.69
CA GLU A 61 -14.51 -3.32 -2.44
C GLU A 61 -14.10 -2.54 -1.17
N GLN A 62 -14.39 -1.23 -1.11
CA GLN A 62 -13.94 -0.30 -0.06
C GLN A 62 -14.20 -0.78 1.37
N GLU A 63 -15.36 -1.39 1.64
CA GLU A 63 -15.67 -1.93 2.97
C GLU A 63 -14.69 -3.03 3.37
N ARG A 64 -14.33 -3.93 2.44
CA ARG A 64 -13.38 -5.02 2.69
C ARG A 64 -11.96 -4.51 2.83
N CYS A 65 -11.60 -3.47 2.08
CA CYS A 65 -10.35 -2.73 2.29
C CYS A 65 -10.28 -2.15 3.71
N ARG A 66 -11.39 -1.57 4.21
CA ARG A 66 -11.45 -1.06 5.59
C ARG A 66 -11.30 -2.19 6.61
N GLU A 67 -11.96 -3.33 6.43
CA GLU A 67 -11.80 -4.50 7.31
C GLU A 67 -10.35 -4.98 7.36
N PHE A 68 -9.69 -5.11 6.20
CA PHE A 68 -8.29 -5.50 6.13
C PHE A 68 -7.36 -4.50 6.86
N LEU A 69 -7.59 -3.20 6.68
CA LEU A 69 -6.80 -2.19 7.37
C LEU A 69 -7.03 -2.18 8.89
N GLN A 70 -8.22 -2.55 9.37
CA GLN A 70 -8.44 -2.75 10.80
C GLN A 70 -7.59 -3.89 11.35
N LEU A 71 -7.42 -4.99 10.61
CA LEU A 71 -6.49 -6.06 10.98
C LEU A 71 -5.03 -5.54 11.03
N CYS A 72 -4.62 -4.74 10.03
CA CYS A 72 -3.28 -4.16 10.02
C CYS A 72 -3.03 -3.25 11.23
N LYS A 73 -4.05 -2.48 11.67
CA LYS A 73 -3.98 -1.60 12.84
C LYS A 73 -3.81 -2.34 14.17
N THR A 74 -4.33 -3.57 14.30
CA THR A 74 -4.19 -4.35 15.54
C THR A 74 -2.81 -5.00 15.66
N HIS A 75 -2.03 -5.07 14.58
CA HIS A 75 -0.71 -5.66 14.55
C HIS A 75 0.41 -4.62 14.75
N ALA A 76 1.32 -4.87 15.70
CA ALA A 76 2.28 -3.86 16.18
C ALA A 76 3.31 -3.39 15.13
N GLN A 77 3.74 -4.27 14.22
CA GLN A 77 4.70 -3.91 13.17
C GLN A 77 4.00 -3.30 11.96
N MET A 78 3.03 -4.03 11.38
CA MET A 78 2.21 -3.56 10.25
C MET A 78 1.50 -2.21 10.47
N SER A 79 1.07 -1.89 11.69
CA SER A 79 0.47 -0.57 11.98
C SER A 79 1.46 0.61 11.86
N ARG A 80 2.76 0.33 11.79
CA ARG A 80 3.84 1.31 11.62
C ARG A 80 4.45 1.30 10.22
N ASP A 81 4.15 0.28 9.44
CA ASP A 81 4.63 0.17 8.07
C ASP A 81 4.00 1.27 7.21
N PRO A 82 4.77 1.92 6.31
CA PRO A 82 4.22 2.91 5.38
C PRO A 82 3.04 2.33 4.59
N LEU A 83 1.90 3.02 4.66
CA LEU A 83 0.69 2.69 3.93
C LEU A 83 0.40 3.77 2.89
N TYR A 84 0.32 3.37 1.63
CA TYR A 84 -0.15 4.18 0.52
C TYR A 84 -1.52 3.70 0.09
N MET A 85 -2.46 4.64 -0.06
CA MET A 85 -3.77 4.34 -0.61
C MET A 85 -3.91 5.00 -1.97
N VAL A 86 -4.23 4.18 -2.97
CA VAL A 86 -4.34 4.58 -4.38
C VAL A 86 -5.71 4.22 -4.93
N GLY A 87 -6.03 4.73 -6.12
CA GLY A 87 -7.29 4.41 -6.83
C GLY A 87 -8.54 5.09 -6.25
N LEU A 88 -8.41 5.89 -5.19
CA LEU A 88 -9.50 6.69 -4.64
C LEU A 88 -9.83 7.88 -5.55
N LYS A 89 -11.11 8.25 -5.55
CA LYS A 89 -11.57 9.49 -6.19
C LYS A 89 -11.33 10.70 -5.29
N PRO A 90 -11.23 11.92 -5.84
CA PRO A 90 -11.01 13.13 -5.04
C PRO A 90 -12.03 13.36 -3.94
N GLU A 91 -13.30 13.05 -4.18
CA GLU A 91 -14.36 13.19 -3.19
C GLU A 91 -14.26 12.17 -2.03
N GLU A 92 -13.42 11.14 -2.15
CA GLU A 92 -13.24 10.09 -1.15
C GLU A 92 -12.03 10.37 -0.23
N GLU A 93 -11.12 11.25 -0.65
CA GLU A 93 -9.85 11.53 0.02
C GLU A 93 -10.01 11.86 1.50
N GLU A 94 -10.89 12.83 1.80
CA GLU A 94 -11.10 13.34 3.16
C GLU A 94 -11.58 12.22 4.10
N ALA A 95 -12.58 11.45 3.68
CA ALA A 95 -13.15 10.36 4.48
C ALA A 95 -12.14 9.25 4.75
N TRP A 96 -11.23 8.98 3.81
CA TRP A 96 -10.16 8.00 4.00
C TRP A 96 -9.02 8.56 4.86
N GLN A 97 -8.69 9.86 4.72
CA GLN A 97 -7.65 10.51 5.52
C GLN A 97 -8.04 10.56 7.00
N GLU A 98 -9.30 10.88 7.30
CA GLU A 98 -9.83 10.87 8.66
C GLU A 98 -9.78 9.47 9.29
N ALA A 99 -10.14 8.44 8.52
CA ALA A 99 -10.14 7.06 9.00
C ALA A 99 -8.72 6.49 9.18
N TYR A 100 -7.75 6.97 8.40
CA TYR A 100 -6.36 6.49 8.40
C TYR A 100 -5.37 7.67 8.34
N PRO A 101 -5.20 8.42 9.44
CA PRO A 101 -4.41 9.67 9.42
C PRO A 101 -2.93 9.51 9.05
N ASN A 102 -2.38 8.32 9.21
CA ASN A 102 -0.98 8.02 8.90
C ASN A 102 -0.77 7.47 7.48
N ALA A 103 -1.87 7.22 6.74
CA ALA A 103 -1.77 6.75 5.37
C ALA A 103 -1.43 7.92 4.44
N LYS A 104 -0.65 7.63 3.40
CA LYS A 104 -0.37 8.54 2.30
C LYS A 104 -1.42 8.29 1.22
N ILE A 105 -2.43 9.15 1.17
CA ILE A 105 -3.51 9.04 0.19
C ILE A 105 -3.08 9.72 -1.10
N ILE A 106 -3.17 8.98 -2.20
CA ILE A 106 -2.79 9.42 -3.52
C ILE A 106 -4.04 9.44 -4.40
N VAL A 107 -4.48 10.64 -4.74
CA VAL A 107 -5.60 10.88 -5.63
C VAL A 107 -5.11 11.54 -6.90
N ILE A 108 -5.57 11.02 -8.04
CA ILE A 108 -5.35 11.64 -9.34
C ILE A 108 -6.47 12.66 -9.57
N THR A 109 -6.15 13.95 -9.43
CA THR A 109 -7.11 15.08 -9.54
C THR A 109 -7.27 15.62 -10.97
N GLY A 110 -6.86 14.86 -11.99
CA GLY A 110 -6.86 15.25 -13.39
C GLY A 110 -6.77 14.05 -14.34
N PHE A 111 -6.12 14.23 -15.51
CA PHE A 111 -5.84 13.09 -16.39
C PHE A 111 -4.70 12.25 -15.82
N ALA A 112 -4.83 10.93 -15.86
CA ALA A 112 -3.80 10.00 -15.38
C ALA A 112 -2.42 10.29 -16.02
N VAL A 113 -2.38 10.63 -17.31
CA VAL A 113 -1.13 10.95 -18.03
C VAL A 113 -0.42 12.22 -17.54
N GLU A 114 -1.10 13.09 -16.81
CA GLU A 114 -0.52 14.31 -16.23
C GLU A 114 -0.12 14.11 -14.76
N PHE A 115 -0.43 12.95 -14.19
CA PHE A 115 -0.09 12.60 -12.83
C PHE A 115 1.39 12.26 -12.69
N ASP A 116 2.04 12.81 -11.67
CA ASP A 116 3.46 12.57 -11.40
C ASP A 116 3.66 11.25 -10.63
N TYR A 117 3.57 10.13 -11.36
CA TYR A 117 3.84 8.80 -10.82
C TYR A 117 5.27 8.69 -10.28
N ASP A 118 6.25 9.29 -10.98
CA ASP A 118 7.66 9.26 -10.59
C ASP A 118 7.88 9.82 -9.18
N ALA A 119 7.25 10.95 -8.83
CA ALA A 119 7.36 11.53 -7.50
C ALA A 119 6.79 10.61 -6.40
N VAL A 120 5.66 9.94 -6.68
CA VAL A 120 5.03 9.01 -5.74
C VAL A 120 5.88 7.75 -5.55
N LEU A 121 6.33 7.15 -6.65
CA LEU A 121 7.12 5.93 -6.63
C LEU A 121 8.51 6.17 -6.02
N ALA A 122 9.15 7.31 -6.30
CA ALA A 122 10.39 7.70 -5.64
C ALA A 122 10.21 7.83 -4.11
N ARG A 123 9.07 8.32 -3.65
CA ARG A 123 8.75 8.39 -2.22
C ARG A 123 8.57 7.01 -1.60
N MET A 124 7.91 6.09 -2.31
CA MET A 124 7.78 4.69 -1.88
C MET A 124 9.12 3.98 -1.78
N GLU A 125 10.05 4.26 -2.70
CA GLU A 125 11.42 3.68 -2.67
C GLU A 125 12.21 4.15 -1.44
N ILE A 126 12.15 5.45 -1.12
CA ILE A 126 12.78 6.00 0.10
C ILE A 126 12.23 5.33 1.37
N ASP A 127 10.91 5.16 1.44
CA ASP A 127 10.25 4.49 2.56
C ASP A 127 10.62 3.01 2.64
N LEU A 128 10.81 2.33 1.50
CA LEU A 128 11.20 0.93 1.41
C LEU A 128 12.65 0.70 1.86
N GLU A 129 13.55 1.62 1.55
CA GLU A 129 14.95 1.60 2.02
C GLU A 129 15.07 1.85 3.54
N GLY A 130 13.97 2.27 4.20
CA GLY A 130 13.95 2.57 5.62
C GLY A 130 14.68 3.86 5.97
N ALA A 131 14.86 4.77 5.00
CA ALA A 131 15.56 6.03 5.20
C ALA A 131 14.66 7.05 5.93
N HIS A 132 14.88 7.17 7.23
CA HIS A 132 14.47 8.32 8.05
C HIS A 132 15.67 8.90 8.81
#